data_AF-A0A6S6U3C0-F1
#
_entry.id   AF-A0A6S6U3C0-F1
#
_cell.length_a   1.000
_cell.length_b   1.000
_cell.length_c   1.000
_cell.angle_alpha   90.00
_cell.angle_beta   90.00
_cell.angle_gamma   90.00
#
_symmetry.space_group_name_H-M   'P 1'
#
loop_
_entity.id
_entity.type
_entity.pdbx_description
1 polymer ?
#
loop_
_entity_poly.entity_id
_entity_poly.type
_entity_poly.pdbx_seq_one_letter_code
_entity_poly.pdbx_strand_id
1 'polypeptide(L)'
;HSNARGKPTFQRLVAAGIPNNPPRWPEATAIVKKILKCYKEGAKDWERMNEWVERIGWPRFFEVTGLPFTKYHIDNWRGARNNLNSSTHIRF
;
A
#
# COMPACT_ATOMS: atom_id res chain seq x y z
N HIS A 1 18.68 0.59 -7.33
CA HIS A 1 18.33 0.83 -5.91
C HIS A 1 19.21 1.95 -5.37
N SER A 2 18.74 3.21 -5.41
CA SER A 2 19.52 4.36 -4.92
C SER A 2 19.46 4.47 -3.41
N ASN A 3 20.62 4.37 -2.76
CA ASN A 3 20.91 4.59 -1.34
C ASN A 3 20.68 6.04 -0.84
N ALA A 4 19.97 6.88 -1.60
CA ALA A 4 20.03 8.33 -1.43
C ALA A 4 19.10 8.92 -0.34
N ARG A 5 18.11 8.17 0.17
CA ARG A 5 17.10 8.75 1.10
C ARG A 5 16.59 7.83 2.20
N GLY A 6 16.43 6.53 1.93
CA GLY A 6 15.86 5.59 2.88
C GLY A 6 16.47 4.21 2.74
N LYS A 7 16.33 3.41 3.81
CA LYS A 7 16.67 1.98 3.76
C LYS A 7 15.77 1.31 2.71
N PRO A 8 16.28 0.31 1.97
CA PRO A 8 15.42 -0.53 1.15
C PRO A 8 14.28 -1.13 1.99
N THR A 9 13.05 -1.06 1.46
CA THR A 9 11.86 -1.61 2.11
C THR A 9 11.20 -2.64 1.19
N PHE A 10 10.55 -3.63 1.78
CA PHE A 10 9.78 -4.63 1.05
C PHE A 10 8.41 -4.08 0.62
N GLN A 11 7.92 -4.55 -0.53
CA GLN A 11 6.55 -4.33 -0.94
C GLN A 11 5.56 -4.95 0.07
N ARG A 12 4.37 -4.35 0.19
CA ARG A 12 3.26 -4.89 0.97
C ARG A 12 2.09 -5.25 0.05
N LEU A 13 1.31 -6.26 0.44
CA LEU A 13 0.10 -6.65 -0.26
C LEU A 13 -0.98 -5.57 -0.04
N VAL A 14 -1.57 -5.07 -1.12
CA VAL A 14 -2.61 -4.01 -1.09
C VAL A 14 -3.89 -4.37 -1.85
N ALA A 15 -3.85 -5.44 -2.64
CA ALA A 15 -5.01 -5.97 -3.35
C ALA A 15 -4.85 -7.49 -3.47
N ALA A 16 -5.86 -8.22 -3.01
CA ALA A 16 -5.87 -9.68 -2.99
C ALA A 16 -7.06 -10.23 -3.78
N GLY A 17 -6.89 -11.41 -4.39
CA GLY A 17 -7.99 -12.13 -5.04
C GLY A 17 -8.48 -11.54 -6.36
N ILE A 18 -7.61 -10.91 -7.14
CA ILE A 18 -7.96 -10.35 -8.45
C ILE A 18 -8.16 -11.50 -9.46
N PRO A 19 -9.26 -11.53 -10.25
CA PRO A 19 -9.50 -12.57 -11.25
C PRO A 19 -8.51 -12.50 -12.41
N ASN A 20 -8.23 -13.64 -13.03
CA ASN A 20 -7.32 -13.76 -14.16
C ASN A 20 -8.07 -13.60 -15.49
N ASN A 21 -8.03 -12.40 -16.08
CA ASN A 21 -8.73 -12.06 -17.34
C ASN A 21 -7.75 -11.70 -18.47
N PRO A 22 -7.08 -12.70 -19.10
CA PRO A 22 -6.21 -12.47 -20.25
C PRO A 22 -7.00 -11.96 -21.47
N PRO A 23 -6.38 -11.21 -22.40
CA PRO A 23 -4.95 -10.88 -22.48
C PRO A 23 -4.60 -9.50 -21.91
N ARG A 24 -5.53 -8.80 -21.25
CA ARG A 24 -5.34 -7.39 -20.83
C ARG A 24 -5.50 -7.12 -19.34
N TRP A 25 -6.03 -8.06 -18.55
CA TRP A 25 -6.16 -7.93 -17.09
C TRP A 25 -6.74 -6.55 -16.66
N PRO A 26 -7.96 -6.21 -17.11
CA PRO A 26 -8.52 -4.89 -16.88
C PRO A 26 -8.66 -4.55 -15.39
N GLU A 27 -8.96 -5.54 -14.54
CA GLU A 27 -9.13 -5.37 -13.10
C GLU A 27 -7.82 -4.98 -12.42
N ALA A 28 -6.74 -5.72 -12.68
CA ALA A 28 -5.42 -5.42 -12.14
C ALA A 28 -4.92 -4.06 -12.62
N THR A 29 -5.10 -3.77 -13.91
CA THR A 29 -4.67 -2.50 -14.52
C THR A 29 -5.43 -1.32 -13.93
N ALA A 30 -6.74 -1.45 -13.69
CA ALA A 30 -7.56 -0.42 -13.07
C ALA A 30 -7.08 -0.10 -11.64
N ILE A 31 -6.78 -1.13 -10.84
CA ILE A 31 -6.25 -0.97 -9.48
C ILE A 31 -4.90 -0.23 -9.50
N VAL A 32 -3.96 -0.67 -10.35
CA VAL A 32 -2.64 -0.03 -10.47
C VAL A 32 -2.78 1.43 -10.88
N LYS A 33 -3.61 1.73 -11.89
CA LYS A 33 -3.86 3.11 -12.34
C LYS A 33 -4.48 3.97 -11.24
N LYS A 34 -5.41 3.42 -10.44
CA LYS A 34 -6.02 4.12 -9.31
C LYS A 34 -4.98 4.50 -8.26
N ILE A 35 -4.12 3.55 -7.87
CA ILE A 35 -3.05 3.79 -6.90
C ILE A 35 -2.10 4.89 -7.41
N LEU A 36 -1.67 4.82 -8.67
CA LEU A 36 -0.78 5.82 -9.27
C LEU A 36 -1.42 7.21 -9.33
N LYS A 37 -2.74 7.30 -9.60
CA LYS A 37 -3.48 8.55 -9.59
C LYS A 37 -3.51 9.16 -8.18
N CYS A 38 -3.92 8.40 -7.17
CA CYS A 38 -3.95 8.86 -5.78
C CYS A 38 -2.57 9.27 -5.27
N TYR A 39 -1.53 8.53 -5.65
CA TYR A 39 -0.14 8.88 -5.34
C TYR A 39 0.26 10.21 -5.98
N LYS A 40 -0.01 10.39 -7.27
CA LYS A 40 0.30 11.64 -7.98
C LYS A 40 -0.40 12.86 -7.35
N GLU A 41 -1.62 12.68 -6.85
CA GLU A 41 -2.41 13.75 -6.23
C GLU A 41 -2.03 14.03 -4.77
N GLY A 42 -1.55 13.02 -4.03
CA GLY A 42 -1.31 13.11 -2.58
C GLY A 42 0.16 13.10 -2.14
N ALA A 43 1.09 12.74 -3.02
CA ALA A 43 2.52 12.74 -2.74
C ALA A 43 3.10 14.15 -2.83
N LYS A 44 4.09 14.42 -1.98
CA LYS A 44 4.87 15.66 -2.06
C LYS A 44 6.01 15.49 -3.05
N ASP A 45 6.55 16.61 -3.52
CA ASP A 45 7.77 16.60 -4.31
C ASP A 45 8.82 15.74 -3.62
N TRP A 46 9.50 14.93 -4.41
CA TRP A 46 10.60 14.08 -3.98
C TRP A 46 10.22 12.86 -3.11
N GLU A 47 8.96 12.70 -2.71
CA GLU A 47 8.50 11.48 -2.04
C GLU A 47 8.47 10.30 -3.01
N ARG A 48 8.78 9.11 -2.49
CA ARG A 48 8.47 7.82 -3.12
C ARG A 48 7.13 7.28 -2.61
N MET A 49 6.58 6.27 -3.30
CA MET A 49 5.34 5.59 -2.90
C MET A 49 5.35 5.14 -1.44
N ASN A 50 6.42 4.46 -1.00
CA ASN A 50 6.50 3.96 0.37
C ASN A 50 6.59 5.11 1.40
N GLU A 51 7.35 6.17 1.08
CA GLU A 51 7.49 7.36 1.93
C GLU A 51 6.14 8.10 2.07
N TRP A 52 5.40 8.20 0.96
CA TRP A 52 4.05 8.73 0.96
C TRP A 52 3.11 7.92 1.87
N VAL A 53 3.09 6.59 1.72
CA VAL A 53 2.26 5.69 2.54
C VAL A 53 2.66 5.75 4.01
N GLU A 54 3.95 5.79 4.34
CA GLU A 54 4.45 5.91 5.71
C GLU A 54 4.01 7.24 6.36
N ARG A 55 4.02 8.35 5.60
CA ARG A 55 3.57 9.66 6.09
C ARG A 55 2.06 9.71 6.37
N ILE A 56 1.24 9.28 5.41
CA ILE A 56 -0.22 9.34 5.57
C ILE A 56 -0.75 8.24 6.48
N GLY A 57 -0.05 7.10 6.55
CA GLY A 57 -0.46 5.89 7.24
C GLY A 57 -1.32 4.97 6.37
N TRP A 58 -1.25 3.66 6.65
CA TRP A 58 -2.02 2.64 5.94
C TRP A 58 -3.54 2.85 5.97
N PRO A 59 -4.19 3.24 7.10
CA PRO A 59 -5.63 3.52 7.10
C PRO A 59 -6.01 4.56 6.05
N ARG A 60 -5.27 5.68 6.02
CA ARG A 60 -5.51 6.76 5.05
C ARG A 60 -5.24 6.33 3.62
N PHE A 61 -4.24 5.47 3.38
CA PHE A 61 -4.01 4.90 2.06
C PHE A 61 -5.23 4.13 1.53
N PHE A 62 -5.84 3.26 2.34
CA PHE A 62 -7.02 2.49 1.94
C PHE A 62 -8.25 3.40 1.73
N GLU A 63 -8.39 4.47 2.52
CA GLU A 63 -9.44 5.48 2.32
C GLU A 63 -9.28 6.22 0.99
N VAL A 64 -8.11 6.80 0.70
CA VAL A 64 -7.91 7.62 -0.51
C VAL A 64 -7.92 6.78 -1.78
N THR A 65 -7.40 5.55 -1.71
CA THR A 65 -7.45 4.62 -2.83
C THR A 65 -8.80 3.91 -2.94
N GLY A 66 -9.68 4.00 -1.93
CA GLY A 66 -10.95 3.29 -1.87
C GLY A 66 -10.80 1.78 -2.12
N LEU A 67 -9.67 1.20 -1.72
CA LEU A 67 -9.43 -0.24 -1.80
C LEU A 67 -9.97 -0.90 -0.52
N PRO A 68 -10.61 -2.09 -0.63
CA PRO A 68 -11.14 -2.76 0.54
C PRO A 68 -10.00 -3.34 1.39
N PHE A 69 -9.92 -2.92 2.66
CA PHE A 69 -9.06 -3.59 3.64
C PHE A 69 -9.73 -4.91 4.08
N THR A 70 -9.10 -6.02 3.74
CA THR A 70 -9.56 -7.38 4.06
C THR A 70 -8.57 -8.11 4.96
N LYS A 71 -9.00 -9.23 5.57
CA LYS A 71 -8.14 -10.09 6.40
C LYS A 71 -6.83 -10.53 5.74
N TYR A 72 -6.76 -10.56 4.42
CA TYR A 72 -5.56 -10.98 3.68
C TYR A 72 -4.41 -9.98 3.76
N HIS A 73 -4.67 -8.75 4.21
CA HIS A 73 -3.65 -7.72 4.41
C HIS A 73 -2.96 -7.85 5.77
N ILE A 74 -3.50 -8.66 6.67
CA ILE A 74 -2.91 -8.94 7.99
C ILE A 74 -1.98 -10.12 7.83
N ASP A 75 -0.70 -9.90 8.14
CA ASP A 75 0.29 -10.97 8.14
C ASP A 75 -0.02 -11.98 9.26
N ASN A 76 -0.13 -13.26 8.88
CA ASN A 76 -0.42 -14.38 9.77
C ASN A 76 0.73 -15.39 9.84
N TRP A 77 1.90 -15.06 9.27
CA TRP A 77 3.08 -15.90 9.37
C TRP A 77 3.57 -15.98 10.83
N ARG A 78 4.28 -17.05 11.19
CA ARG A 78 4.69 -17.32 12.59
C ARG A 78 5.50 -16.16 13.22
N GLY A 79 6.25 -15.39 12.42
CA GLY A 79 7.02 -14.22 12.87
C GLY A 79 6.33 -12.86 12.65
N ALA A 80 5.05 -12.84 12.29
CA ALA A 80 4.33 -11.63 11.86
C ALA A 80 4.06 -10.60 12.95
N ARG A 81 4.35 -10.90 14.22
CA ARG A 81 3.99 -10.03 15.37
C ARG A 81 4.51 -8.59 15.22
N ASN A 82 5.70 -8.44 14.62
CA ASN A 82 6.32 -7.12 14.40
C ASN A 82 5.63 -6.30 13.30
N ASN A 83 4.76 -6.90 12.48
CA ASN A 83 4.02 -6.21 11.43
C ASN A 83 2.71 -5.57 11.95
N LEU A 84 2.26 -5.98 13.14
CA LEU A 84 1.05 -5.43 13.77
C LEU A 84 1.34 -4.11 14.48
N ASN A 85 0.34 -3.24 14.55
CA ASN A 85 0.47 -2.01 15.34
C ASN A 85 0.49 -2.36 16.84
N SER A 86 1.61 -2.09 17.50
CA SER A 86 1.81 -2.24 18.95
C SER A 86 1.71 -0.91 19.71
N SER A 87 1.19 0.14 19.07
CA SER A 87 1.05 1.49 19.63
C SER A 87 -0.41 1.96 19.62
N THR A 88 -0.75 2.84 20.56
CA THR A 88 -2.05 3.54 20.62
C THR A 88 -2.15 4.70 19.63
N HIS A 89 -1.08 5.01 18.89
CA HIS A 89 -1.06 6.09 17.92
C HIS A 89 -1.80 5.69 16.63
N ILE A 90 -3.12 5.82 16.67
CA ILE A 90 -4.04 5.58 15.55
C ILE A 90 -4.74 6.87 15.11
N ARG A 91 -5.14 6.92 13.85
CA ARG A 91 -5.93 8.01 13.26
C ARG A 91 -7.33 7.46 12.94
N PHE A 92 -8.36 8.28 13.13
CA PHE A 92 -9.77 7.96 12.85
C PHE A 92 -10.26 8.69 11.60
#